data_AF-A0A382R8C2-F1
#
_entry.id   AF-A0A382R8C2-F1
#
_cell.length_a   1.000
_cell.length_b   1.000
_cell.length_c   1.000
_cell.angle_alpha   90.00
_cell.angle_beta   90.00
_cell.angle_gamma   90.00
#
_symmetry.space_group_name_H-M   'P 1'
#
loop_
_entity.id
_entity.type
_entity.pdbx_description
1 polymer ?
#
loop_
_entity_poly.entity_id
_entity_poly.type
_entity_poly.pdbx_seq_one_letter_code
_entity_poly.pdbx_strand_id
1 'polypeptide(L)'
;MQGFQDYLTEDRNTHLEHLEDEIINNGTKGAKTAIAFLKSIKQMLQGGKGGSSISVKWDGAPAIFCGINPENGKFFVATKSLFNVTPKINYTNADIKRNHSGALADKLIAALKYFPKLGIKGILQGDLLFTSDDKKTAKVGGEDSIIFTPNTITYAVPKVKSGFLGFGASLYKSINKAKIGIIFHTTYTGS
;
A
#
# COMPACT_ATOMS: atom_id res chain seq x y z
N MET A 1 -1.99 -36.91 -12.70
CA MET A 1 -0.74 -36.27 -12.24
C MET A 1 -0.04 -35.72 -13.45
N GLN A 2 -0.22 -34.41 -13.69
CA GLN A 2 0.55 -33.58 -14.59
C GLN A 2 1.14 -32.45 -13.73
N GLY A 3 2.38 -32.08 -14.03
CA GLY A 3 3.35 -31.55 -13.08
C GLY A 3 3.18 -30.07 -12.73
N PHE A 4 3.76 -29.72 -11.58
CA PHE A 4 3.87 -28.40 -10.94
C PHE A 4 4.68 -27.34 -11.75
N GLN A 5 4.87 -27.58 -13.05
CA GLN A 5 5.69 -26.81 -14.00
C GLN A 5 4.84 -26.12 -15.08
N ASP A 6 3.51 -26.27 -15.05
CA ASP A 6 2.61 -25.56 -15.96
C ASP A 6 2.43 -24.10 -15.49
N TYR A 7 3.47 -23.33 -15.78
CA TYR A 7 3.33 -22.04 -16.45
C TYR A 7 2.52 -20.98 -15.69
N LEU A 8 2.94 -20.66 -14.47
CA LEU A 8 2.88 -19.27 -14.00
C LEU A 8 3.90 -18.46 -14.81
N THR A 9 3.64 -18.25 -16.10
CA THR A 9 4.11 -17.01 -16.74
C THR A 9 3.24 -15.90 -16.21
N GLU A 10 3.60 -15.41 -15.03
CA GLU A 10 3.44 -13.98 -14.80
C GLU A 10 4.37 -13.32 -15.80
N ASP A 11 3.81 -12.93 -16.96
CA ASP A 11 4.46 -11.96 -17.82
C ASP A 11 4.87 -10.81 -16.92
N ARG A 12 6.15 -10.42 -17.01
CA ARG A 12 6.71 -9.32 -16.23
C ARG A 12 5.76 -8.13 -16.38
N ASN A 13 4.99 -7.85 -15.34
CA ASN A 13 4.22 -6.61 -15.19
C ASN A 13 5.22 -5.46 -14.96
N THR A 14 6.10 -5.20 -15.93
CA THR A 14 6.94 -4.01 -15.94
C THR A 14 6.13 -2.78 -16.28
N HIS A 15 4.96 -2.93 -16.90
CA HIS A 15 3.95 -1.90 -17.08
C HIS A 15 2.57 -2.54 -16.99
N LEU A 16 1.61 -1.88 -16.34
CA LEU A 16 0.20 -2.12 -16.65
C LEU A 16 0.07 -1.76 -18.13
N GLU A 17 0.03 -2.75 -19.03
CA GLU A 17 -0.14 -2.46 -20.46
C GLU A 17 -1.41 -1.63 -20.61
N HIS A 18 -1.27 -0.47 -21.25
CA HIS A 18 -2.45 0.34 -21.49
C HIS A 18 -3.34 -0.38 -22.49
N LEU A 19 -4.65 -0.13 -22.40
CA LEU A 19 -5.62 -0.80 -23.26
C LEU A 19 -5.33 -0.53 -24.75
N GLU A 20 -4.81 0.65 -25.06
CA GLU A 20 -4.37 1.08 -26.39
C GLU A 20 -3.13 0.33 -26.89
N ASP A 21 -2.23 -0.10 -26.00
CA ASP A 21 -1.01 -0.82 -26.38
C ASP A 21 -1.37 -2.21 -26.95
N GLU A 22 -2.39 -2.85 -26.38
CA GLU A 22 -2.91 -4.13 -26.87
C GLU A 22 -3.46 -3.99 -28.31
N ILE A 23 -4.12 -2.86 -28.63
CA ILE A 23 -4.63 -2.57 -29.97
C ILE A 23 -3.48 -2.31 -30.96
N ILE A 24 -2.45 -1.59 -30.53
CA ILE A 24 -1.28 -1.24 -31.36
C ILE A 24 -0.42 -2.47 -31.62
N ASN A 25 -0.19 -3.31 -30.61
CA ASN A 25 0.72 -4.45 -30.67
C ASN A 25 0.07 -5.68 -31.34
N ASN A 26 -1.21 -5.92 -31.07
CA ASN A 26 -1.92 -7.13 -31.50
C ASN A 26 -3.02 -6.85 -32.53
N GLY A 27 -3.12 -5.61 -33.04
CA GLY A 27 -4.01 -5.21 -34.11
C GLY A 27 -5.47 -5.59 -33.85
N THR A 28 -6.12 -6.26 -34.81
CA THR A 28 -7.53 -6.65 -34.71
C THR A 28 -7.81 -7.67 -33.59
N LYS A 29 -6.82 -8.48 -33.19
CA LYS A 29 -6.94 -9.39 -32.06
C LYS A 29 -6.90 -8.62 -30.75
N GLY A 30 -5.97 -7.69 -30.61
CA GLY A 30 -5.88 -6.81 -29.44
C GLY A 30 -7.09 -5.90 -29.26
N ALA A 31 -7.65 -5.38 -30.35
CA ALA A 31 -8.92 -4.65 -30.31
C ALA A 31 -10.07 -5.50 -29.75
N LYS A 32 -10.14 -6.80 -30.09
CA LYS A 32 -11.15 -7.70 -29.52
C LYS A 32 -10.90 -7.98 -28.05
N THR A 33 -9.65 -8.15 -27.63
CA THR A 33 -9.26 -8.29 -26.22
C THR A 33 -9.65 -7.06 -25.40
N ALA A 34 -9.32 -5.87 -25.89
CA ALA A 34 -9.65 -4.60 -25.27
C ALA A 34 -11.17 -4.40 -25.12
N ILE A 35 -11.95 -4.74 -26.16
CA ILE A 35 -13.42 -4.68 -26.11
C ILE A 35 -13.98 -5.67 -25.10
N ALA A 36 -13.42 -6.89 -25.01
CA ALA A 36 -13.85 -7.90 -24.05
C ALA A 36 -13.57 -7.44 -22.61
N PHE A 37 -12.41 -6.81 -22.36
CA PHE A 37 -12.05 -6.23 -21.08
C PHE A 37 -12.98 -5.06 -20.67
N LEU A 38 -13.26 -4.13 -21.59
CA LEU A 38 -14.22 -3.05 -21.30
C LEU A 38 -15.63 -3.57 -21.03
N LYS A 39 -16.06 -4.63 -21.74
CA LYS A 39 -17.33 -5.31 -21.46
C LYS A 39 -17.34 -6.00 -20.11
N SER A 40 -16.23 -6.62 -19.68
CA SER A 40 -16.13 -7.24 -18.37
C SER A 40 -16.18 -6.20 -17.25
N ILE A 41 -15.52 -5.04 -17.42
CA ILE A 41 -15.63 -3.91 -16.48
C ILE A 41 -17.07 -3.40 -16.40
N LYS A 42 -17.74 -3.20 -17.54
CA LYS A 42 -19.15 -2.75 -17.57
C LYS A 42 -20.05 -3.73 -16.81
N GLN A 43 -19.90 -5.03 -17.07
CA GLN A 43 -20.69 -6.07 -16.42
C GLN A 43 -20.42 -6.14 -14.91
N MET A 44 -19.16 -5.96 -14.51
CA MET A 44 -18.76 -5.90 -13.11
C MET A 44 -19.38 -4.69 -12.39
N LEU A 45 -19.30 -3.49 -12.99
CA LEU A 45 -19.85 -2.25 -12.42
C LEU A 45 -21.38 -2.25 -12.35
N GLN A 46 -22.05 -3.02 -13.21
CA GLN A 46 -23.50 -3.21 -13.19
C GLN A 46 -23.97 -4.30 -12.19
N GLY A 47 -23.07 -4.77 -11.32
CA GLY A 47 -23.41 -5.73 -10.26
C GLY A 47 -23.39 -7.20 -10.71
N GLY A 48 -22.88 -7.50 -11.90
CA GLY A 48 -22.64 -8.87 -12.34
C GLY A 48 -21.47 -9.49 -11.57
N LYS A 49 -21.62 -10.74 -11.10
CA LYS A 49 -20.52 -11.57 -10.61
C LYS A 49 -19.61 -11.99 -11.78
N GLY A 50 -18.91 -11.03 -12.37
CA GLY A 50 -17.93 -11.24 -13.44
C GLY A 50 -16.51 -11.02 -12.92
N GLY A 51 -15.65 -12.03 -13.09
CA GLY A 51 -14.32 -12.15 -12.50
C GLY A 51 -13.29 -11.17 -13.04
N SER A 52 -13.40 -9.90 -12.66
CA SER A 52 -12.32 -8.94 -12.77
C SER A 52 -11.82 -8.60 -11.37
N SER A 53 -10.54 -8.87 -11.11
CA SER A 53 -9.90 -8.57 -9.84
C SER A 53 -9.66 -7.07 -9.71
N ILE A 54 -10.60 -6.36 -9.07
CA ILE A 54 -10.31 -4.98 -8.62
C ILE A 54 -9.27 -5.07 -7.51
N SER A 55 -8.08 -4.52 -7.76
CA SER A 55 -7.10 -4.22 -6.72
C SER A 55 -7.31 -2.79 -6.25
N VAL A 56 -7.62 -2.61 -4.97
CA VAL A 56 -7.70 -1.27 -4.37
C VAL A 56 -6.28 -0.86 -3.99
N LYS A 57 -5.80 0.22 -4.60
CA LYS A 57 -4.55 0.87 -4.21
C LYS A 57 -4.88 2.03 -3.28
N TRP A 58 -4.27 2.05 -2.12
CA TRP A 58 -4.33 3.18 -1.22
C TRP A 58 -3.29 4.19 -1.66
N ASP A 59 -3.64 5.48 -1.75
CA ASP A 59 -2.68 6.52 -2.08
C ASP A 59 -1.87 6.84 -0.83
N GLY A 60 -0.91 5.98 -0.49
CA GLY A 60 0.01 6.19 0.63
C GLY A 60 1.45 6.37 0.12
N ALA A 61 2.27 7.11 0.87
CA ALA A 61 3.69 7.26 0.60
C ALA A 61 4.50 7.59 1.86
N PRO A 62 5.70 6.98 2.01
CA PRO A 62 6.34 6.00 1.13
C PRO A 62 5.82 4.56 1.35
N ALA A 63 6.13 3.67 0.40
CA ALA A 63 5.99 2.23 0.59
C ALA A 63 7.06 1.72 1.58
N ILE A 64 6.63 1.06 2.64
CA ILE A 64 7.48 0.54 3.71
C ILE A 64 7.34 -0.98 3.77
N PHE A 65 8.49 -1.65 3.75
CA PHE A 65 8.65 -3.05 4.05
C PHE A 65 9.04 -3.18 5.51
N CYS A 66 8.35 -4.01 6.28
CA CYS A 66 8.71 -4.26 7.67
C CYS A 66 8.36 -5.68 8.08
N GLY A 67 9.13 -6.21 9.02
CA GLY A 67 8.94 -7.58 9.48
C GLY A 67 10.15 -8.10 10.21
N ILE A 68 10.11 -9.40 10.49
CA ILE A 68 11.27 -10.13 11.02
C ILE A 68 12.10 -10.62 9.85
N ASN A 69 13.39 -10.28 9.84
CA ASN A 69 14.29 -10.86 8.84
C ASN A 69 14.50 -12.35 9.17
N PRO A 70 14.19 -13.28 8.24
CA PRO A 70 14.39 -14.71 8.45
C PRO A 70 15.85 -15.12 8.67
N GLU A 71 16.82 -14.36 8.16
CA GLU A 71 18.25 -14.68 8.26
C GLU A 71 18.82 -14.43 9.65
N ASN A 72 18.34 -13.40 10.36
CA ASN A 72 18.93 -12.97 11.63
C ASN A 72 17.92 -12.77 12.77
N GLY A 73 16.62 -12.99 12.52
CA GLY A 73 15.55 -12.88 13.50
C GLY A 73 15.28 -11.46 14.01
N LYS A 74 15.91 -10.42 13.44
CA LYS A 74 15.73 -9.04 13.88
C LYS A 74 14.60 -8.36 13.12
N PHE A 75 13.86 -7.50 13.82
CA PHE A 75 12.88 -6.63 13.18
C PHE A 75 13.60 -5.59 12.32
N PHE A 76 13.11 -5.38 11.09
CA PHE A 76 13.65 -4.39 10.17
C PHE A 76 12.57 -3.52 9.56
N VAL A 77 13.00 -2.37 9.06
CA VAL A 77 12.23 -1.53 8.13
C VAL A 77 13.08 -1.22 6.90
N ALA A 78 12.45 -1.21 5.74
CA ALA A 78 13.09 -0.87 4.47
C ALA A 78 12.09 -0.17 3.54
N THR A 79 12.61 0.44 2.49
CA THR A 79 11.81 0.90 1.35
C THR A 79 12.03 -0.07 0.18
N LYS A 80 11.58 0.31 -1.02
CA LYS A 80 11.84 -0.47 -2.25
C LYS A 80 13.33 -0.72 -2.52
N SER A 81 14.25 0.03 -1.89
CA SER A 81 15.70 -0.22 -1.96
C SER A 81 16.17 -1.52 -1.31
N LEU A 82 15.27 -2.29 -0.68
CA LEU A 82 15.52 -3.66 -0.29
C LEU A 82 15.90 -4.55 -1.50
N PHE A 83 15.34 -4.29 -2.68
CA PHE A 83 15.56 -5.09 -3.88
C PHE A 83 16.75 -4.63 -4.73
N ASN A 84 17.56 -3.70 -4.23
CA ASN A 84 18.76 -3.26 -4.93
C ASN A 84 19.84 -4.35 -4.89
N VAL A 85 20.80 -4.29 -5.83
CA VAL A 85 21.99 -5.17 -5.85
C VAL A 85 22.69 -5.19 -4.49
N THR A 86 22.76 -4.04 -3.82
CA THR A 86 23.10 -3.95 -2.39
C THR A 86 21.85 -3.57 -1.60
N PRO A 87 21.16 -4.52 -0.94
CA PRO A 87 19.94 -4.28 -0.19
C PRO A 87 20.15 -3.26 0.92
N LYS A 88 19.29 -2.23 0.97
CA LYS A 88 19.26 -1.28 2.09
C LYS A 88 18.22 -1.71 3.13
N ILE A 89 18.67 -2.50 4.10
CA ILE A 89 17.86 -2.96 5.23
C ILE A 89 18.24 -2.16 6.48
N ASN A 90 17.25 -1.71 7.24
CA ASN A 90 17.48 -0.91 8.44
C ASN A 90 16.97 -1.62 9.69
N TYR A 91 17.88 -1.94 10.61
CA TYR A 91 17.56 -2.52 11.92
C TYR A 91 17.62 -1.49 13.04
N THR A 92 18.39 -0.42 12.83
CA THR A 92 18.63 0.63 13.82
C THR A 92 18.43 2.01 13.21
N ASN A 93 18.25 3.02 14.06
CA ASN A 93 18.20 4.42 13.62
C ASN A 93 19.50 4.85 12.91
N ALA A 94 20.64 4.25 13.28
CA ALA A 94 21.92 4.53 12.63
C ALA A 94 21.94 4.01 11.17
N ASP A 95 21.37 2.82 10.93
CA ASP A 95 21.24 2.28 9.57
C ASP A 95 20.36 3.19 8.71
N ILE A 96 19.23 3.66 9.26
CA ILE A 96 18.33 4.57 8.55
C ILE A 96 19.06 5.85 8.15
N LYS A 97 19.77 6.49 9.09
CA LYS A 97 20.52 7.74 8.83
C LYS A 97 21.66 7.55 7.82
N ARG A 98 22.24 6.35 7.73
CA ARG A 98 23.26 6.00 6.74
C ARG A 98 22.64 5.78 5.36
N ASN A 99 21.47 5.16 5.29
CA ASN A 99 20.85 4.71 4.05
C ASN A 99 19.92 5.76 3.41
N HIS A 100 19.34 6.64 4.23
CA HIS A 100 18.30 7.60 3.88
C HIS A 100 18.49 8.95 4.61
N SER A 101 17.97 10.03 4.03
CA SER A 101 17.99 11.37 4.61
C SER A 101 16.64 12.09 4.43
N GLY A 102 16.46 13.21 5.13
CA GLY A 102 15.26 14.05 5.07
C GLY A 102 14.00 13.36 5.63
N ALA A 103 12.83 13.82 5.17
CA ALA A 103 11.53 13.36 5.67
C ALA A 103 11.32 11.84 5.54
N LEU A 104 11.96 11.20 4.56
CA LEU A 104 11.92 9.75 4.42
C LEU A 104 12.58 9.03 5.61
N ALA A 105 13.74 9.53 6.06
CA ALA A 105 14.43 8.96 7.22
C ALA A 105 13.59 9.09 8.49
N ASP A 106 12.93 10.24 8.70
CA ASP A 106 12.07 10.47 9.87
C ASP A 106 10.87 9.51 9.89
N LYS A 107 10.23 9.29 8.72
CA LYS A 107 9.15 8.32 8.55
C LYS A 107 9.61 6.89 8.85
N LEU A 108 10.80 6.49 8.38
CA LEU A 108 11.37 5.17 8.68
C LEU A 108 11.74 5.01 10.16
N ILE A 109 12.24 6.07 10.82
CA ILE A 109 12.51 6.05 12.27
C ILE A 109 11.21 5.85 13.05
N ALA A 110 10.14 6.53 12.66
CA ALA A 110 8.82 6.33 13.26
C ALA A 110 8.32 4.89 13.04
N ALA A 111 8.46 4.35 11.83
CA ALA A 111 8.10 2.96 11.52
C ALA A 111 8.89 1.96 12.39
N LEU A 112 10.21 2.12 12.50
CA LEU A 112 11.07 1.25 13.30
C LEU A 112 10.71 1.31 14.80
N LYS A 113 10.25 2.46 15.30
CA LYS A 113 9.84 2.64 16.71
C LYS A 113 8.48 2.02 17.03
N TYR A 114 7.52 2.09 16.11
CA TYR A 114 6.12 1.74 16.38
C TYR A 114 5.70 0.39 15.82
N PHE A 115 6.18 -0.03 14.65
CA PHE A 115 5.75 -1.27 14.01
C PHE A 115 6.15 -2.57 14.74
N PRO A 116 7.27 -2.65 15.49
CA PRO A 116 7.56 -3.85 16.29
C PRO A 116 6.45 -4.17 17.31
N LYS A 117 5.72 -3.16 17.78
CA LYS A 117 4.63 -3.31 18.75
C LYS A 117 3.37 -3.95 18.16
N LEU A 118 3.29 -4.05 16.82
CA LEU A 118 2.16 -4.67 16.12
C LEU A 118 2.25 -6.21 16.10
N GLY A 119 3.37 -6.80 16.53
CA GLY A 119 3.52 -8.26 16.59
C GLY A 119 3.60 -8.92 15.21
N ILE A 120 4.19 -8.23 14.23
CA ILE A 120 4.34 -8.73 12.85
C ILE A 120 5.26 -9.95 12.83
N LYS A 121 4.78 -11.08 12.32
CA LYS A 121 5.53 -12.35 12.28
C LYS A 121 6.22 -12.64 10.94
N GLY A 122 5.73 -12.05 9.85
CA GLY A 122 6.29 -12.21 8.51
C GLY A 122 6.90 -10.92 7.98
N ILE A 123 7.08 -10.84 6.67
CA ILE A 123 7.46 -9.61 5.99
C ILE A 123 6.21 -9.02 5.33
N LEU A 124 5.86 -7.80 5.71
CA LEU A 124 4.73 -7.07 5.17
C LEU A 124 5.23 -5.86 4.38
N GLN A 125 4.53 -5.56 3.30
CA GLN A 125 4.62 -4.28 2.62
C GLN A 125 3.30 -3.53 2.81
N GLY A 126 3.43 -2.24 3.13
CA GLY A 126 2.32 -1.33 3.20
C GLY A 126 2.70 0.09 2.80
N ASP A 127 1.68 0.89 2.52
CA ASP A 127 1.83 2.28 2.15
C ASP A 127 1.50 3.17 3.35
N LEU A 128 2.45 4.05 3.69
CA LEU A 128 2.31 4.95 4.82
C LEU A 128 1.28 6.06 4.51
N LEU A 129 0.30 6.23 5.39
CA LEU A 129 -0.70 7.29 5.26
C LEU A 129 -0.33 8.56 6.01
N PHE A 130 0.17 8.42 7.23
CA PHE A 130 0.55 9.57 8.05
C PHE A 130 1.52 9.18 9.16
N THR A 131 2.37 10.13 9.54
CA THR A 131 2.99 10.22 10.86
C THR A 131 2.28 11.29 11.69
N SER A 132 2.68 11.48 12.95
CA SER A 132 2.04 12.46 13.82
C SER A 132 2.08 13.87 13.26
N ASP A 133 3.15 14.20 12.53
CA ASP A 133 3.44 15.54 12.02
C ASP A 133 2.70 15.84 10.70
N ASP A 134 2.23 14.79 10.01
CA ASP A 134 1.49 14.91 8.75
C ASP A 134 0.01 15.29 8.96
N LYS A 135 -0.50 15.15 10.18
CA LYS A 135 -1.91 15.40 10.50
C LYS A 135 -2.18 16.88 10.70
N LYS A 136 -3.17 17.41 9.98
CA LYS A 136 -3.67 18.79 10.13
C LYS A 136 -5.17 18.77 10.37
N THR A 137 -5.72 19.88 10.84
CA THR A 137 -7.17 20.04 10.95
C THR A 137 -7.68 21.06 9.94
N ALA A 138 -8.70 20.71 9.19
CA ALA A 138 -9.33 21.60 8.21
C ALA A 138 -10.84 21.34 8.13
N LYS A 139 -11.60 22.34 7.67
CA LYS A 139 -13.01 22.16 7.32
C LYS A 139 -13.11 21.56 5.92
N VAL A 140 -13.70 20.38 5.81
CA VAL A 140 -13.96 19.69 4.53
C VAL A 140 -15.45 19.38 4.48
N GLY A 141 -16.14 19.87 3.44
CA GLY A 141 -17.59 19.67 3.33
C GLY A 141 -18.41 20.30 4.47
N GLY A 142 -17.89 21.33 5.14
CA GLY A 142 -18.54 21.98 6.29
C GLY A 142 -18.21 21.37 7.66
N GLU A 143 -17.56 20.21 7.70
CA GLU A 143 -17.19 19.51 8.93
C GLU A 143 -15.71 19.69 9.29
N ASP A 144 -15.41 19.91 10.57
CA ASP A 144 -14.04 19.90 11.06
C ASP A 144 -13.47 18.47 10.96
N SER A 145 -12.41 18.31 10.19
CA SER A 145 -11.81 17.02 9.86
C SER A 145 -10.32 17.01 10.18
N ILE A 146 -9.78 15.84 10.56
CA ILE A 146 -8.34 15.60 10.46
C ILE A 146 -8.05 15.29 8.99
N ILE A 147 -7.12 16.03 8.41
CA ILE A 147 -6.66 15.83 7.05
C ILE A 147 -5.19 15.40 7.03
N PHE A 148 -4.85 14.56 6.07
CA PHE A 148 -3.48 14.20 5.74
C PHE A 148 -3.39 13.85 4.26
N THR A 149 -2.28 14.23 3.63
CA THR A 149 -2.04 14.05 2.19
C THR A 149 -0.72 13.32 2.04
N PRO A 150 -0.72 11.98 2.12
CA PRO A 150 0.49 11.18 2.03
C PRO A 150 1.21 11.35 0.68
N ASN A 151 0.45 11.46 -0.41
CA ASN A 151 0.98 11.60 -1.76
C ASN A 151 0.18 12.63 -2.58
N THR A 152 -0.94 12.24 -3.20
CA THR A 152 -1.74 13.12 -4.08
C THR A 152 -3.13 13.41 -3.52
N ILE A 153 -3.78 12.39 -2.96
CA ILE A 153 -5.14 12.44 -2.45
C ILE A 153 -5.09 12.90 -0.98
N THR A 154 -5.93 13.90 -0.67
CA THR A 154 -6.11 14.34 0.71
C THR A 154 -7.21 13.51 1.36
N TYR A 155 -6.84 12.75 2.38
CA TYR A 155 -7.79 12.03 3.21
C TYR A 155 -8.38 12.99 4.24
N ALA A 156 -9.69 12.93 4.44
CA ALA A 156 -10.39 13.71 5.45
C ALA A 156 -11.17 12.78 6.38
N VAL A 157 -10.87 12.84 7.67
CA VAL A 157 -11.55 12.09 8.72
C VAL A 157 -12.38 13.08 9.52
N PRO A 158 -13.69 13.15 9.30
CA PRO A 158 -14.54 14.12 9.97
C PRO A 158 -14.65 13.86 11.46
N LYS A 159 -14.82 14.93 12.24
CA LYS A 159 -15.10 14.89 13.67
C LYS A 159 -16.55 14.48 13.92
N VAL A 160 -16.93 13.29 13.47
CA VAL A 160 -18.23 12.70 13.77
C VAL A 160 -18.23 12.10 15.17
N LYS A 161 -19.34 12.31 15.89
CA LYS A 161 -19.57 11.73 17.23
C LYS A 161 -19.82 10.22 17.18
N SER A 162 -20.13 9.68 16.00
CA SER A 162 -20.57 8.30 15.78
C SER A 162 -19.62 7.60 14.82
N GLY A 163 -19.16 6.39 15.14
CA GLY A 163 -18.34 5.57 14.23
C GLY A 163 -19.07 5.25 12.92
N PHE A 164 -18.31 4.82 11.92
CA PHE A 164 -18.86 4.14 10.73
C PHE A 164 -19.79 3.01 11.22
N LEU A 165 -21.07 3.06 10.85
CA LEU A 165 -22.14 2.16 11.34
C LEU A 165 -22.58 2.29 12.83
N GLY A 166 -22.33 3.40 13.52
CA GLY A 166 -22.95 3.65 14.84
C GLY A 166 -22.48 2.76 15.99
N PHE A 167 -21.58 1.80 15.73
CA PHE A 167 -20.95 0.93 16.72
C PHE A 167 -19.44 1.14 16.68
N GLY A 168 -18.90 1.90 17.64
CA GLY A 168 -17.47 1.97 17.86
C GLY A 168 -16.93 3.36 18.16
N ALA A 169 -15.75 3.38 18.79
CA ALA A 169 -14.98 4.58 19.08
C ALA A 169 -14.84 5.44 17.81
N SER A 170 -15.11 6.75 17.95
CA SER A 170 -14.98 7.71 16.85
C SER A 170 -13.63 7.55 16.15
N LEU A 171 -13.65 7.21 14.86
CA LEU A 171 -12.45 7.02 14.02
C LEU A 171 -11.51 8.23 14.11
N TYR A 172 -12.10 9.42 14.21
CA TYR A 172 -11.39 10.66 14.49
C TYR A 172 -10.53 10.57 15.75
N LYS A 173 -11.07 10.09 16.88
CA LYS A 173 -10.31 9.96 18.14
C LYS A 173 -9.16 8.97 17.99
N SER A 174 -9.40 7.85 17.31
CA SER A 174 -8.37 6.83 17.05
C SER A 174 -7.22 7.38 16.20
N ILE A 175 -7.53 8.05 15.09
CA ILE A 175 -6.54 8.66 14.20
C ILE A 175 -5.83 9.85 14.88
N ASN A 176 -6.54 10.63 15.69
CA ASN A 176 -5.94 11.72 16.45
C ASN A 176 -4.88 11.20 17.44
N LYS A 177 -5.20 10.11 18.16
CA LYS A 177 -4.27 9.48 19.11
C LYS A 177 -3.15 8.70 18.43
N ALA A 178 -3.39 8.13 17.25
CA ALA A 178 -2.44 7.33 16.52
C ALA A 178 -1.16 8.11 16.18
N LYS A 179 0.00 7.49 16.39
CA LYS A 179 1.30 8.10 16.10
C LYS A 179 1.77 7.88 14.67
N ILE A 180 1.28 6.82 14.05
CA ILE A 180 1.59 6.40 12.69
C ILE A 180 0.36 5.66 12.13
N GLY A 181 0.10 5.85 10.83
CA GLY A 181 -0.94 5.15 10.09
C GLY A 181 -0.35 4.55 8.81
N ILE A 182 -0.57 3.26 8.60
CA ILE A 182 -0.09 2.49 7.45
C ILE A 182 -1.18 1.51 7.04
N ILE A 183 -1.25 1.20 5.75
CA ILE A 183 -2.09 0.11 5.24
C ILE A 183 -1.19 -0.97 4.66
N PHE A 184 -1.19 -2.14 5.30
CA PHE A 184 -0.54 -3.33 4.76
C PHE A 184 -1.43 -3.98 3.71
N HIS A 185 -0.87 -4.24 2.54
CA HIS A 185 -1.60 -4.82 1.41
C HIS A 185 -0.90 -6.04 0.81
N THR A 186 0.38 -6.27 1.14
CA THR A 186 1.15 -7.39 0.61
C THR A 186 1.90 -8.10 1.73
N THR A 187 1.84 -9.43 1.72
CA THR A 187 2.61 -10.31 2.61
C THR A 187 3.59 -11.10 1.77
N TYR A 188 4.83 -11.17 2.23
CA TYR A 188 5.87 -11.98 1.62
C TYR A 188 6.09 -13.23 2.46
N THR A 189 6.00 -14.38 1.80
CA THR A 189 6.35 -15.69 2.37
C THR A 189 7.50 -16.24 1.55
N GLY A 190 8.61 -16.58 2.22
CA GLY A 190 9.70 -17.33 1.62
C GLY A 190 9.57 -18.81 2.02
N SER A 191 9.78 -19.69 1.05
CA SER A 191 10.02 -21.12 1.26
C SER A 191 11.51 -21.39 1.27
#